data_AF-A0A962C0P4-F1
#
_entry.id   AF-A0A962C0P4-F1
#
_cell.length_a   1.000
_cell.length_b   1.000
_cell.length_c   1.000
_cell.angle_alpha   90.00
_cell.angle_beta   90.00
_cell.angle_gamma   90.00
#
_symmetry.space_group_name_H-M   'P 1'
#
loop_
_entity.id
_entity.type
_entity.pdbx_description
1 polymer ?
#
loop_
_entity_poly.entity_id
_entity_poly.type
_entity_poly.pdbx_seq_one_letter_code
_entity_poly.pdbx_strand_id
1 'polypeptide(L)' 'IGSDGLPVISYHDNTNGDLKVAHCVDAACSSATLSTVDGAGDVGEYTAIAIGTDGLPVISYFDDTNGDLKVAHCGTRSCQ' A
#
# COMPACT_ATOMS: atom_id res chain seq x y z
N ILE A 1 8.43 0.01 -8.47
CA ILE A 1 8.23 1.31 -9.15
C ILE A 1 6.93 1.22 -9.91
N GLY A 2 6.04 2.20 -9.75
CA GLY A 2 4.76 2.28 -10.44
C GLY A 2 4.92 2.39 -11.96
N SER A 3 3.83 2.18 -12.70
CA SER A 3 3.86 2.23 -14.17
C SER A 3 4.20 3.62 -14.73
N ASP A 4 4.15 4.66 -13.90
CA ASP A 4 4.54 6.04 -14.20
C ASP A 4 6.03 6.34 -13.91
N GLY A 5 6.79 5.34 -13.47
CA GLY A 5 8.21 5.49 -13.13
C GLY A 5 8.46 6.05 -11.73
N LEU A 6 7.42 6.25 -10.91
CA LEU A 6 7.55 6.81 -9.56
C LEU A 6 7.49 5.70 -8.49
N PRO A 7 8.15 5.86 -7.33
CA PRO A 7 8.05 4.88 -6.27
C PRO A 7 6.62 4.78 -5.70
N VAL A 8 6.21 3.55 -5.39
CA VAL A 8 4.97 3.21 -4.69
C VAL A 8 5.37 2.32 -3.53
N ILE A 9 4.97 2.68 -2.32
CA ILE A 9 5.42 2.07 -1.07
C ILE A 9 4.19 1.69 -0.27
N SER A 10 4.04 0.40 0.07
CA SER A 10 3.09 -0.02 1.11
C SER A 10 3.77 0.01 2.48
N TYR A 11 3.03 0.39 3.51
CA TYR A 11 3.55 0.42 4.87
C TYR A 11 2.42 0.25 5.90
N HIS A 12 2.79 -0.29 7.06
CA HIS A 12 1.95 -0.30 8.25
C HIS A 12 2.07 1.03 8.99
N ASP A 13 0.95 1.73 9.15
CA ASP A 13 0.84 2.93 9.98
C ASP A 13 0.55 2.55 11.43
N ASN A 14 1.60 2.23 12.18
CA ASN A 14 1.52 1.79 13.58
C ASN A 14 0.74 2.73 14.51
N THR A 15 0.56 4.01 14.15
CA THR A 15 -0.22 4.94 14.98
C THR A 15 -1.71 4.67 14.85
N ASN A 16 -2.15 4.26 13.66
CA ASN A 16 -3.57 4.07 13.33
C ASN A 16 -3.96 2.59 13.21
N GLY A 17 -2.98 1.68 13.02
CA GLY A 17 -3.22 0.27 12.71
C GLY A 17 -3.53 0.02 11.22
N ASP A 18 -3.29 1.01 10.35
CA ASP A 18 -3.76 0.94 8.97
C ASP A 18 -2.69 0.38 8.02
N LEU A 19 -3.13 -0.36 7.01
CA LEU A 19 -2.35 -0.56 5.79
C LEU A 19 -2.50 0.68 4.90
N LYS A 20 -1.37 1.33 4.60
CA LYS A 20 -1.35 2.54 3.77
C LYS A 20 -0.39 2.39 2.60
N VAL A 21 -0.63 3.21 1.58
CA VAL A 21 0.23 3.38 0.43
C VAL A 21 0.67 4.83 0.32
N ALA A 22 1.96 5.02 0.06
CA ALA A 22 2.55 6.27 -0.40
C ALA A 22 2.92 6.14 -1.87
N HIS A 23 2.30 6.97 -2.71
CA HIS A 23 2.70 7.14 -4.11
C HIS A 23 3.45 8.46 -4.25
N CYS A 24 4.75 8.35 -4.51
CA CYS A 24 5.64 9.50 -4.58
C CYS A 24 5.29 10.40 -5.76
N VAL A 25 5.38 11.72 -5.59
CA VAL A 25 5.12 12.68 -6.67
C VAL A 25 6.35 12.90 -7.56
N ASP A 26 7.52 12.47 -7.11
CA ASP A 26 8.78 12.51 -7.85
C ASP A 26 9.64 11.27 -7.57
N ALA A 27 10.68 11.07 -8.39
CA ALA A 27 11.55 9.90 -8.30
C ALA A 27 12.40 9.87 -7.01
N ALA A 28 12.61 11.02 -6.37
CA ALA A 28 13.33 11.12 -5.10
C ALA A 28 12.40 10.88 -3.89
N CYS A 29 11.09 10.77 -4.13
CA CYS A 29 10.04 10.75 -3.12
C CYS A 29 10.11 11.91 -2.12
N SER A 30 10.34 13.14 -2.60
CA SER A 30 10.39 14.32 -1.72
C SER A 30 9.05 14.61 -1.04
N SER A 31 7.96 14.18 -1.68
CA SER A 31 6.60 14.12 -1.12
C SER A 31 5.81 12.99 -1.78
N ALA A 32 4.69 12.61 -1.16
CA ALA A 32 3.85 11.53 -1.63
C ALA A 32 2.37 11.82 -1.39
N THR A 33 1.52 11.26 -2.25
CA THR A 33 0.10 11.09 -1.99
C THR A 33 -0.09 9.87 -1.11
N LEU A 34 -0.78 10.01 0.02
CA LEU A 34 -1.03 8.93 0.97
C LEU A 34 -2.47 8.43 0.83
N SER A 35 -2.67 7.12 0.94
CA SER A 35 -4.00 6.51 0.87
C SER A 35 -4.10 5.33 1.83
N THR A 36 -5.23 5.22 2.55
CA THR A 36 -5.54 4.07 3.39
C THR A 36 -6.17 3.00 2.51
N VAL A 37 -5.52 1.84 2.45
CA VAL A 37 -5.98 0.69 1.65
C VAL A 37 -6.91 -0.18 2.47
N ASP A 38 -6.55 -0.38 3.74
CA ASP A 38 -7.37 -1.04 4.74
C ASP A 38 -7.10 -0.37 6.10
N GLY A 39 -8.17 -0.08 6.84
CA GLY A 39 -8.11 0.54 8.16
C GLY A 39 -9.07 -0.12 9.16
N ALA A 40 -9.46 -1.38 8.90
CA ALA A 40 -10.34 -2.13 9.79
C ALA A 40 -9.53 -3.00 10.77
N GLY A 41 -9.10 -2.40 11.88
CA GLY A 41 -8.30 -3.07 12.91
C GLY A 41 -6.81 -2.77 12.77
N ASP A 42 -5.97 -3.55 13.45
CA ASP A 42 -4.51 -3.58 13.26
C ASP A 42 -4.18 -4.50 12.08
N VAL A 43 -3.86 -3.89 10.94
CA VAL A 43 -3.63 -4.52 9.65
C VAL A 43 -2.44 -3.88 8.95
N GLY A 44 -1.80 -4.63 8.05
CA GLY A 44 -0.71 -4.10 7.24
C GLY A 44 0.67 -4.58 7.67
N GLU A 45 0.76 -5.36 8.74
CA GLU A 45 2.01 -5.98 9.16
C GLU A 45 2.62 -6.84 8.04
N TYR A 46 3.96 -6.85 8.00
CA TYR A 46 4.76 -7.61 7.02
C TYR A 46 4.35 -7.37 5.56
N THR A 47 3.87 -6.17 5.25
CA THR A 47 3.35 -5.87 3.91
C THR A 47 4.41 -6.05 2.82
N ALA A 48 3.98 -6.57 1.68
CA ALA A 48 4.74 -6.62 0.45
C ALA A 48 3.89 -6.11 -0.71
N ILE A 49 4.53 -5.42 -1.66
CA ILE A 49 3.87 -4.78 -2.79
C ILE A 49 4.55 -5.17 -4.10
N ALA A 50 3.72 -5.46 -5.10
CA ALA A 50 4.13 -5.64 -6.49
C ALA A 50 3.25 -4.79 -7.40
N ILE A 51 3.71 -4.53 -8.62
CA ILE A 51 2.89 -3.88 -9.66
C ILE A 51 2.38 -4.97 -10.59
N GLY A 52 1.06 -5.06 -10.72
CA GLY A 52 0.37 -5.98 -11.61
C GLY A 52 0.64 -5.66 -13.08
N THR A 53 0.27 -6.60 -13.96
CA THR A 53 0.41 -6.41 -15.42
C THR A 53 -0.50 -5.33 -15.98
N ASP A 54 -1.53 -4.95 -15.23
CA ASP A 54 -2.41 -3.80 -15.50
C ASP A 54 -1.82 -2.46 -15.03
N GLY A 55 -0.65 -2.48 -14.40
CA GLY A 55 0.03 -1.30 -13.87
C GLY A 55 -0.46 -0.85 -12.50
N LEU A 56 -1.29 -1.65 -11.81
CA LEU A 56 -1.86 -1.32 -10.51
C LEU A 56 -1.17 -2.06 -9.36
N PRO A 57 -1.08 -1.47 -8.15
CA PRO A 57 -0.52 -2.15 -7.00
C PRO A 57 -1.33 -3.38 -6.56
N VAL A 58 -0.61 -4.48 -6.31
CA VAL A 58 -1.10 -5.66 -5.58
C VAL A 58 -0.31 -5.75 -4.28
N ILE A 59 -1.01 -5.82 -3.14
CA ILE A 59 -0.42 -5.73 -1.81
C ILE A 59 -0.85 -6.94 -0.99
N SER A 60 0.10 -7.73 -0.50
CA SER A 60 -0.15 -8.73 0.54
C SER A 60 0.20 -8.16 1.91
N TYR A 61 -0.56 -8.50 2.94
CA TYR A 61 -0.35 -8.02 4.29
C TYR A 61 -1.00 -8.92 5.33
N PHE A 62 -0.46 -8.91 6.55
CA PHE A 62 -1.02 -9.61 7.68
C PHE A 62 -2.02 -8.72 8.42
N ASP A 63 -3.16 -9.29 8.78
CA ASP A 63 -4.20 -8.73 9.63
C ASP A 63 -4.05 -9.35 11.00
N ASP A 64 -3.36 -8.65 11.90
CA ASP A 64 -3.07 -9.17 13.25
C ASP A 64 -4.35 -9.31 14.08
N THR A 65 -5.32 -8.43 13.83
CA THR A 65 -6.61 -8.46 14.51
C THR A 65 -7.36 -9.77 14.29
N ASN A 66 -7.32 -10.30 13.07
CA ASN A 66 -8.04 -11.53 12.69
C ASN A 66 -7.12 -12.75 12.54
N GLY A 67 -5.80 -12.55 12.50
CA GLY A 67 -4.82 -13.60 12.27
C GLY A 67 -4.75 -14.08 10.81
N ASP A 68 -5.21 -13.27 9.86
CA ASP A 68 -5.36 -13.64 8.46
C ASP A 68 -4.27 -13.01 7.57
N LEU A 69 -3.85 -13.74 6.53
CA LEU A 69 -3.14 -13.15 5.40
C LEU A 69 -4.16 -12.59 4.40
N LYS A 70 -4.07 -11.30 4.10
CA LYS A 70 -4.94 -10.60 3.15
C LYS A 70 -4.18 -10.12 1.93
N VAL A 71 -4.92 -9.91 0.85
CA VAL A 71 -4.42 -9.32 -0.39
C VAL A 71 -5.38 -8.21 -0.83
N ALA A 72 -4.83 -7.03 -1.12
CA ALA A 72 -5.53 -5.93 -1.74
C ALA A 72 -5.03 -5.74 -3.17
N HIS A 73 -5.95 -5.50 -4.09
CA HIS A 73 -5.64 -5.06 -5.46
C HIS A 73 -6.24 -3.68 -5.66
N CYS A 74 -5.40 -2.68 -5.90
CA CYS A 74 -5.85 -1.30 -5.95
C CYS A 74 -6.60 -1.01 -7.26
N GLY A 75 -7.63 -0.17 -7.21
CA GLY A 75 -8.34 0.31 -8.41
C GLY A 75 -7.59 1.43 -9.14
N THR A 76 -6.62 2.07 -8.47
CA THR A 76 -5.82 3.18 -8.97
C THR A 76 -4.36 2.99 -8.58
N ARG A 77 -3.43 3.70 -9.26
CA ARG A 77 -1.98 3.60 -8.96
C ARG A 77 -1.61 4.08 -7.56
N SER A 78 -2.40 4.99 -7.00
CA SER A 78 -2.23 5.54 -5.66
C SER A 78 -3.06 4.83 -4.60
N CYS A 79 -3.85 3.80 -4.96
CA CYS A 79 -4.76 3.10 -4.05
C CYS A 79 -5.76 4.03 -3.33
N GLN A 80 -6.21 5.07 -4.04
CA GLN A 80 -7.40 5.87 -3.69
C GLN A 80 -8.66 5.18 -4.20
#